data_AF-A0A3P5DKB5-F1
#
_entry.id   AF-A0A3P5DKB5-F1
#
_cell.length_a   1.000
_cell.length_b   1.000
_cell.length_c   1.000
_cell.angle_alpha   90.00
_cell.angle_beta   90.00
_cell.angle_gamma   90.00
#
_symmetry.space_group_name_H-M   'P 1'
#
loop_
_entity.id
_entity.type
_entity.pdbx_description
1 polymer ?
#
loop_
_entity_poly.entity_id
_entity_poly.type
_entity_poly.pdbx_seq_one_letter_code
_entity_poly.pdbx_strand_id
1 'polypeptide(L)'
;MEENRESYLENLLHFAIHNRRKLPIIVVDNTDEFSLDFKVKVFQFCNAYRRKVIYCMLMFPVTDKSAWSFSKTDIFTIHQSRSFFLPTPSPREVFRKRIDYLNKKLVVADISEKKEYLTSKGIRIELKDVSKFAQVLEDIFVENNFTAKTLGELTNYNIRSIMNLSKRIITSPVMRIEDLIASYITEEPISYSKFIDALIRGDYEAYRISTGMILA
;
A
#
# COMPACT_ATOMS: atom_id res chain seq x y z
N MET A 1 -0.84 -39.11 -9.98
CA MET A 1 -1.61 -38.14 -9.14
C MET A 1 -1.79 -36.77 -9.82
N GLU A 2 -1.22 -36.54 -11.01
CA GLU A 2 -1.35 -35.30 -11.80
C GLU A 2 -2.60 -35.25 -12.71
N GLU A 3 -3.40 -36.31 -12.75
CA GLU A 3 -4.23 -36.60 -13.93
C GLU A 3 -5.57 -35.84 -14.05
N ASN A 4 -5.95 -34.96 -13.13
CA ASN A 4 -7.10 -34.07 -13.42
C ASN A 4 -7.21 -32.81 -12.53
N ARG A 5 -6.24 -31.90 -12.62
CA ARG A 5 -6.28 -30.61 -11.88
C ARG A 5 -7.53 -29.79 -12.19
N GLU A 6 -8.03 -29.85 -13.43
CA GLU A 6 -9.23 -29.14 -13.88
C GLU A 6 -10.51 -29.70 -13.23
N SER A 7 -10.71 -31.02 -13.30
CA SER A 7 -11.87 -31.66 -12.65
C SER A 7 -11.83 -31.48 -11.13
N TYR A 8 -10.63 -31.45 -10.54
CA TYR A 8 -10.49 -31.17 -9.12
C TYR A 8 -11.00 -29.76 -8.75
N LEU A 9 -10.59 -28.73 -9.49
CA LEU A 9 -11.04 -27.36 -9.23
C LEU A 9 -12.56 -27.23 -9.43
N GLU A 10 -13.10 -27.83 -10.49
CA GLU A 10 -14.54 -27.87 -10.75
C GLU A 10 -15.31 -28.52 -9.58
N ASN A 11 -14.87 -29.69 -9.13
CA ASN A 11 -15.46 -30.39 -7.98
C ASN A 11 -15.36 -29.58 -6.69
N LEU A 12 -14.24 -28.88 -6.47
CA LEU A 12 -14.06 -28.01 -5.30
C LEU A 12 -15.05 -26.85 -5.30
N LEU A 13 -15.26 -26.21 -6.45
CA LEU A 13 -16.23 -25.13 -6.60
C LEU A 13 -17.66 -25.65 -6.35
N HIS A 14 -18.02 -26.80 -6.93
CA HIS A 14 -19.31 -27.42 -6.68
C HIS A 14 -19.51 -27.83 -5.21
N PHE A 15 -18.48 -28.33 -4.54
CA PHE A 15 -18.54 -28.65 -3.12
C PHE A 15 -18.77 -27.39 -2.26
N ALA A 16 -18.09 -26.28 -2.58
CA ALA A 16 -18.31 -25.01 -1.87
C ALA A 16 -19.76 -24.51 -2.03
N ILE A 17 -20.34 -24.66 -3.21
CA ILE A 17 -21.72 -24.25 -3.50
C ILE A 17 -22.72 -25.16 -2.78
N HIS A 18 -22.67 -26.47 -3.02
CA HIS A 18 -23.73 -27.38 -2.59
C HIS A 18 -23.58 -27.82 -1.12
N ASN A 19 -22.36 -28.08 -0.66
CA ASN A 19 -22.12 -28.63 0.68
C ASN A 19 -21.88 -27.52 1.71
N ARG A 20 -21.20 -26.43 1.31
CA ARG A 20 -20.91 -25.31 2.21
C ARG A 20 -21.90 -24.15 2.09
N ARG A 21 -22.77 -24.14 1.07
CA ARG A 21 -23.71 -23.04 0.77
C ARG A 21 -23.00 -21.68 0.68
N LYS A 22 -21.80 -21.67 0.08
CA LYS A 22 -20.99 -20.47 -0.12
C LYS A 22 -20.83 -20.21 -1.62
N LEU A 23 -20.93 -18.94 -2.00
CA LEU A 23 -20.62 -18.50 -3.37
C LEU A 23 -19.09 -18.43 -3.53
N PRO A 24 -18.47 -19.22 -4.42
CA PRO A 24 -17.07 -19.08 -4.77
C PRO A 24 -16.86 -17.76 -5.51
N ILE A 25 -15.84 -17.00 -5.07
CA ILE A 25 -15.40 -15.78 -5.73
C ILE A 25 -13.94 -15.98 -6.12
N ILE A 26 -13.67 -15.93 -7.42
CA ILE A 26 -12.32 -16.00 -7.98
C ILE A 26 -11.88 -14.57 -8.26
N VAL A 27 -10.86 -14.11 -7.53
CA VAL A 27 -10.25 -12.79 -7.71
C VAL A 27 -8.89 -12.99 -8.35
N VAL A 28 -8.67 -12.35 -9.50
CA VAL A 28 -7.38 -12.37 -10.20
C VAL A 28 -6.76 -10.98 -10.08
N ASP A 29 -5.91 -10.81 -9.06
CA ASP A 29 -5.28 -9.53 -8.73
C ASP A 29 -3.89 -9.35 -9.37
N ASN A 30 -3.39 -8.12 -9.42
CA ASN A 30 -2.06 -7.73 -9.93
C ASN A 30 -1.76 -8.22 -11.36
N THR A 31 -2.78 -8.32 -12.21
CA THR A 31 -2.58 -8.73 -13.61
C THR A 31 -1.81 -7.70 -14.44
N ASP A 32 -1.70 -6.46 -13.95
CA ASP A 32 -1.03 -5.35 -14.62
C ASP A 32 0.45 -5.61 -14.93
N GLU A 33 1.14 -6.41 -14.12
CA GLU A 33 2.57 -6.74 -14.26
C GLU A 33 2.86 -7.70 -15.42
N PHE A 34 1.83 -8.36 -15.97
CA PHE A 34 1.97 -9.38 -16.99
C PHE A 34 1.72 -8.84 -18.42
N SER A 35 2.16 -9.61 -19.41
CA SER A 35 1.87 -9.32 -20.82
C SER A 35 0.38 -9.42 -21.13
N LEU A 36 -0.06 -8.75 -22.21
CA LEU A 36 -1.45 -8.81 -22.67
C LEU A 36 -1.87 -10.25 -23.02
N ASP A 37 -1.00 -11.04 -23.65
CA ASP A 37 -1.27 -12.44 -24.00
C ASP A 37 -1.55 -13.31 -22.76
N PHE A 38 -0.72 -13.17 -21.73
CA PHE A 38 -0.93 -13.90 -20.47
C PHE A 38 -2.26 -13.51 -19.82
N LYS A 39 -2.52 -12.21 -19.76
CA LYS A 39 -3.75 -11.60 -19.28
C LYS A 39 -4.99 -12.16 -19.97
N VAL A 40 -4.96 -12.25 -21.29
CA VAL A 40 -6.03 -12.84 -22.13
C VAL A 40 -6.26 -14.31 -21.80
N LYS A 41 -5.19 -15.12 -21.70
CA LYS A 41 -5.29 -16.55 -21.36
C LYS A 41 -5.92 -16.78 -20.00
N VAL A 42 -5.52 -16.00 -18.99
CA VAL A 42 -6.10 -16.09 -17.64
C VAL A 42 -7.57 -15.73 -17.65
N PHE A 43 -7.95 -14.65 -18.35
CA PHE A 43 -9.36 -14.25 -18.46
C PHE A 43 -10.21 -15.33 -19.16
N GLN A 44 -9.74 -15.91 -20.25
CA GLN A 44 -10.42 -17.00 -20.95
C GLN A 44 -10.56 -18.24 -20.06
N PHE A 45 -9.49 -18.62 -19.37
CA PHE A 45 -9.48 -19.76 -18.46
C PHE A 45 -10.51 -19.59 -17.34
N CYS A 46 -10.52 -18.45 -16.64
CA CYS A 46 -11.50 -18.17 -15.60
C CYS A 46 -12.94 -18.19 -16.12
N ASN A 47 -13.18 -17.62 -17.31
CA ASN A 47 -14.50 -17.63 -17.93
C ASN A 47 -14.94 -19.04 -18.35
N ALA A 48 -14.03 -19.92 -18.75
CA ALA A 48 -14.35 -21.32 -19.02
C ALA A 48 -14.90 -22.02 -17.77
N TYR A 49 -14.28 -21.83 -16.59
CA TYR A 49 -14.84 -22.35 -15.33
C TYR A 49 -16.17 -21.72 -14.97
N ARG A 50 -16.32 -20.41 -15.18
CA ARG A 50 -17.59 -19.71 -14.91
C ARG A 50 -18.76 -20.26 -15.73
N ARG A 51 -18.50 -20.78 -16.94
CA ARG A 51 -19.49 -21.46 -17.78
C ARG A 51 -19.86 -22.85 -17.23
N LYS A 52 -18.89 -23.59 -16.71
CA LYS A 52 -19.11 -24.90 -16.06
C LYS A 52 -19.82 -24.78 -14.72
N VAL A 53 -19.45 -23.78 -13.93
CA VAL A 53 -19.97 -23.54 -12.58
C VAL A 53 -20.78 -22.25 -12.55
N ILE A 54 -22.10 -22.38 -12.71
CA ILE A 54 -23.02 -21.24 -12.85
C ILE A 54 -23.08 -20.35 -11.60
N TYR A 55 -22.88 -20.92 -10.40
CA TYR A 55 -22.85 -20.16 -9.16
C TYR A 55 -21.41 -19.84 -8.75
N CYS A 56 -20.70 -19.08 -9.59
CA CYS A 56 -19.37 -18.57 -9.31
C CYS A 56 -19.32 -17.09 -9.67
N MET A 57 -18.53 -16.29 -8.95
CA MET A 57 -18.27 -14.89 -9.31
C MET A 57 -16.79 -14.74 -9.72
N LEU A 58 -16.54 -13.99 -10.78
CA LEU A 58 -15.19 -13.62 -11.20
C LEU A 58 -14.99 -12.12 -10.96
N MET A 59 -13.84 -11.75 -10.41
CA MET A 59 -13.45 -10.36 -10.22
C MET A 59 -12.03 -10.14 -10.75
N PHE A 60 -11.87 -9.11 -11.57
CA PHE A 60 -10.60 -8.73 -12.17
C PHE A 60 -10.33 -7.26 -11.84
N PRO A 61 -9.67 -6.95 -10.72
CA PRO A 61 -9.14 -5.62 -10.50
C PRO A 61 -8.07 -5.33 -11.57
N VAL A 62 -8.25 -4.24 -12.29
CA VAL A 62 -7.36 -3.80 -13.37
C VAL A 62 -7.21 -2.29 -13.33
N THR A 63 -6.05 -1.77 -13.74
CA THR A 63 -5.90 -0.33 -14.00
C THR A 63 -6.70 0.14 -15.21
N ASP A 64 -6.98 1.43 -15.31
CA ASP A 64 -7.62 2.04 -16.50
C ASP A 64 -6.87 1.70 -17.79
N LYS A 65 -5.53 1.68 -17.74
CA LYS A 65 -4.68 1.30 -18.87
C LYS A 65 -4.93 -0.15 -19.28
N SER A 66 -4.97 -1.07 -18.32
CA SER A 66 -5.26 -2.48 -18.60
C SER A 66 -6.68 -2.65 -19.10
N ALA A 67 -7.68 -2.03 -18.45
CA ALA A 67 -9.07 -2.05 -18.89
C ALA A 67 -9.23 -1.57 -20.34
N TRP A 68 -8.57 -0.46 -20.70
CA TRP A 68 -8.55 0.06 -22.07
C TRP A 68 -7.85 -0.88 -23.05
N SER A 69 -6.74 -1.51 -22.66
CA SER A 69 -6.07 -2.49 -23.52
C SER A 69 -6.92 -3.74 -23.74
N PHE A 70 -7.65 -4.18 -22.71
CA PHE A 70 -8.56 -5.32 -22.77
C PHE A 70 -9.82 -5.02 -23.58
N SER A 71 -10.37 -3.81 -23.49
CA SER A 71 -11.57 -3.42 -24.26
C SER A 71 -11.34 -3.40 -25.77
N LYS A 72 -10.07 -3.35 -26.21
CA LYS A 72 -9.68 -3.51 -27.62
C LYS A 72 -9.63 -4.97 -28.07
N THR A 73 -9.78 -5.93 -27.16
CA THR A 73 -9.83 -7.36 -27.46
C THR A 73 -11.28 -7.83 -27.51
N ASP A 74 -11.61 -8.69 -28.47
CA ASP A 74 -12.98 -9.22 -28.63
C ASP A 74 -13.44 -10.07 -27.44
N ILE A 75 -12.51 -10.52 -26.61
CA ILE A 75 -12.79 -11.41 -25.49
C ILE A 75 -13.60 -10.69 -24.41
N PHE A 76 -13.36 -9.40 -24.19
CA PHE A 76 -14.10 -8.65 -23.18
C PHE A 76 -15.52 -8.30 -23.63
N THR A 77 -15.73 -8.04 -24.92
CA THR A 77 -17.07 -7.73 -25.46
C THR A 77 -17.99 -8.95 -25.50
N ILE A 78 -17.43 -10.16 -25.63
CA ILE A 78 -18.20 -11.42 -25.60
C ILE A 78 -18.79 -11.71 -24.21
N HIS A 79 -18.10 -11.29 -23.14
CA HIS A 79 -18.51 -11.55 -21.77
C HIS A 79 -19.18 -10.32 -21.16
N GLN A 80 -20.48 -10.40 -20.85
CA GLN A 80 -21.22 -9.31 -20.17
C GLN A 80 -20.67 -9.09 -18.74
N SER A 81 -19.61 -8.31 -18.61
CA SER A 81 -19.02 -7.92 -17.33
C SER A 81 -19.65 -6.65 -16.79
N ARG A 82 -19.74 -6.54 -15.46
CA ARG A 82 -20.00 -5.27 -14.77
C ARG A 82 -18.67 -4.64 -14.37
N SER A 83 -18.48 -3.38 -14.74
CA SER A 83 -17.29 -2.61 -14.40
C SER A 83 -17.61 -1.63 -13.28
N PHE A 84 -16.75 -1.56 -12.27
CA PHE A 84 -16.84 -0.60 -11.18
C PHE A 84 -15.57 0.23 -11.17
N PHE A 85 -15.72 1.55 -11.26
CA PHE A 85 -14.59 2.46 -11.13
C PHE A 85 -14.30 2.72 -9.65
N LEU A 86 -13.07 2.45 -9.23
CA LEU A 86 -12.60 2.76 -7.89
C LEU A 86 -11.72 4.02 -7.98
N PRO A 87 -12.21 5.18 -7.53
CA PRO A 87 -11.42 6.40 -7.59
C PRO A 87 -10.17 6.27 -6.73
N THR A 88 -9.07 6.87 -7.19
CA THR A 88 -7.85 6.98 -6.37
C THR A 88 -8.20 7.70 -5.07
N PRO A 89 -7.92 7.10 -3.90
CA PRO A 89 -8.17 7.78 -2.63
C PRO A 89 -7.30 9.02 -2.50
N SER A 90 -7.73 10.01 -1.72
CA SER A 90 -6.87 11.16 -1.46
C SER A 90 -5.62 10.74 -0.67
N PRO A 91 -4.48 11.43 -0.85
CA PRO A 91 -3.27 11.17 -0.07
C PRO A 91 -3.55 11.17 1.45
N ARG A 92 -4.35 12.14 1.90
CA ARG A 92 -4.77 12.28 3.30
C ARG A 92 -5.50 11.05 3.82
N GLU A 93 -6.47 10.51 3.06
CA GLU A 93 -7.18 9.29 3.46
C GLU A 93 -6.25 8.07 3.53
N VAL A 94 -5.26 7.99 2.63
CA VAL A 94 -4.27 6.90 2.65
C VAL A 94 -3.40 6.98 3.90
N PHE A 95 -2.91 8.18 4.26
CA PHE A 95 -2.14 8.37 5.50
C PHE A 95 -2.97 8.03 6.73
N ARG A 96 -4.19 8.56 6.83
CA ARG A 96 -5.09 8.28 7.96
C ARG A 96 -5.31 6.79 8.14
N LYS A 97 -5.72 6.06 7.09
CA LYS A 97 -5.94 4.60 7.18
C LYS A 97 -4.68 3.82 7.59
N ARG A 98 -3.50 4.28 7.19
CA ARG A 98 -2.22 3.66 7.57
C ARG A 98 -1.86 3.93 9.02
N ILE A 99 -2.09 5.16 9.50
CA ILE A 99 -1.89 5.53 10.90
C ILE A 99 -2.90 4.80 11.80
N ASP A 100 -4.17 4.73 11.40
CA ASP A 100 -5.20 3.94 12.08
C ASP A 100 -4.81 2.47 12.21
N TYR A 101 -4.23 1.91 11.14
CA TYR A 101 -3.73 0.54 11.15
C TYR A 101 -2.56 0.35 12.11
N LEU A 102 -1.63 1.32 12.17
CA LEU A 102 -0.53 1.31 13.14
C LEU A 102 -1.08 1.39 14.57
N ASN A 103 -1.95 2.34 14.86
CA ASN A 103 -2.56 2.52 16.18
C ASN A 103 -3.30 1.26 16.65
N LYS A 104 -4.10 0.63 15.79
CA LYS A 104 -4.78 -0.63 16.11
C LYS A 104 -3.79 -1.76 16.43
N LYS A 105 -2.69 -1.86 15.68
CA LYS A 105 -1.65 -2.87 15.96
C LYS A 105 -0.92 -2.60 17.27
N LEU A 106 -0.66 -1.35 17.60
CA LEU A 106 0.02 -0.95 18.84
C LEU A 106 -0.84 -1.27 20.07
N VAL A 107 -2.14 -0.98 20.01
CA VAL A 107 -3.09 -1.32 21.07
C VAL A 107 -3.14 -2.84 21.32
N VAL A 108 -3.11 -3.66 20.26
CA VAL A 108 -3.07 -5.12 20.39
C VAL A 108 -1.73 -5.60 20.97
N ALA A 109 -0.62 -4.97 20.61
CA ALA A 109 0.71 -5.32 21.10
C ALA A 109 0.87 -5.04 22.61
N ASP A 110 0.35 -3.90 23.11
CA ASP A 110 0.37 -3.52 24.53
C ASP A 110 -0.40 -4.51 25.43
N ILE A 111 -1.40 -5.22 24.89
CA ILE A 111 -2.15 -6.26 25.60
C ILE A 111 -1.35 -7.58 25.69
N SER A 112 -0.42 -7.81 24.76
CA SER A 112 0.24 -9.11 24.59
C SER A 112 1.66 -9.22 25.12
N GLU A 113 2.48 -8.15 25.13
CA GLU A 113 3.89 -8.22 25.58
C GLU A 113 4.53 -6.82 25.67
N LYS A 114 5.04 -6.42 26.84
CA LYS A 114 5.95 -5.26 26.96
C LYS A 114 7.27 -5.58 26.25
N LYS A 115 7.40 -5.23 24.97
CA LYS A 115 8.68 -5.33 24.24
C LYS A 115 9.41 -4.00 24.29
N GLU A 116 10.51 -3.97 25.03
CA GLU A 116 11.50 -2.90 24.97
C GLU A 116 12.42 -3.16 23.77
N TYR A 117 12.55 -2.18 22.87
CA TYR A 117 13.51 -2.25 21.77
C TYR A 117 14.71 -1.36 22.09
N LEU A 118 15.90 -1.95 22.14
CA LEU A 118 17.17 -1.23 22.27
C LEU A 118 17.65 -0.79 20.88
N THR A 119 17.78 0.52 20.69
CA THR A 119 18.42 1.07 19.49
C THR A 119 19.93 0.84 19.53
N SER A 120 20.59 0.89 18.36
CA SER A 120 22.05 0.74 18.21
C SER A 120 22.88 1.80 18.94
N LYS A 121 22.24 2.85 19.49
CA LYS A 121 22.86 3.89 20.33
C LYS A 121 22.53 3.75 21.83
N GLY A 122 21.91 2.65 22.26
CA GLY A 122 21.62 2.38 23.67
C GLY A 122 20.34 3.02 24.22
N ILE A 123 19.52 3.67 23.38
CA ILE A 123 18.22 4.22 23.78
C ILE A 123 17.22 3.06 23.83
N ARG A 124 16.59 2.84 24.99
CA ARG A 124 15.43 1.96 25.15
C ARG A 124 14.19 2.70 24.66
N ILE A 125 13.56 2.18 23.61
CA ILE A 125 12.28 2.66 23.12
C ILE A 125 11.21 1.72 23.68
N GLU A 126 10.34 2.26 24.53
CA GLU A 126 9.15 1.54 24.98
C GLU A 126 8.08 1.59 23.88
N LEU A 127 7.25 0.55 23.79
CA LEU A 127 6.16 0.45 22.81
C LEU A 127 5.17 1.64 22.90
N LYS A 128 5.08 2.27 24.08
CA LYS A 128 4.38 3.53 24.32
C LYS A 128 4.88 4.68 23.43
N ASP A 129 6.16 4.73 23.09
CA ASP A 129 6.73 5.81 22.27
C ASP A 129 6.40 5.65 20.78
N VAL A 130 6.10 4.43 20.32
CA VAL A 130 5.66 4.19 18.93
C VAL A 130 4.24 4.72 18.70
N SER A 131 3.38 4.68 19.73
CA SER A 131 2.05 5.30 19.66
C SER A 131 2.14 6.83 19.53
N LYS A 132 3.07 7.45 20.27
CA LYS A 132 3.36 8.88 20.16
C LYS A 132 3.92 9.23 18.79
N PHE A 133 4.81 8.40 18.25
CA PHE A 133 5.33 8.57 16.89
C PHE A 133 4.22 8.53 15.82
N ALA A 134 3.25 7.61 15.96
CA ALA A 134 2.11 7.54 15.05
C ALA A 134 1.24 8.81 15.10
N GLN A 135 1.05 9.41 16.29
CA GLN A 135 0.32 10.66 16.46
C GLN A 135 1.03 11.84 15.79
N VAL A 136 2.36 11.95 15.92
CA VAL A 136 3.13 12.98 15.23
C VAL A 136 3.06 12.84 13.71
N LEU A 137 3.06 11.61 13.19
CA LEU A 137 2.83 11.38 11.76
C LEU A 137 1.43 11.82 11.31
N GLU A 138 0.43 11.69 12.19
CA GLU A 138 -0.93 12.18 11.94
C GLU A 138 -0.96 13.70 11.80
N ASP A 139 -0.32 14.42 12.73
CA ASP A 139 -0.28 15.88 12.70
C ASP A 139 0.38 16.40 11.41
N ILE A 140 1.46 15.74 10.97
CA ILE A 140 2.27 16.17 9.83
C ILE A 140 1.62 15.81 8.49
N PHE A 141 1.11 14.59 8.34
CA PHE A 141 0.64 14.07 7.06
C PHE A 141 -0.89 14.11 6.90
N VAL A 142 -1.64 14.22 8.00
CA VAL A 142 -3.10 14.22 7.98
C VAL A 142 -3.65 15.59 8.34
N GLU A 143 -3.24 16.20 9.45
CA GLU A 143 -3.82 17.47 9.90
C GLU A 143 -3.26 18.70 9.17
N ASN A 144 -1.99 18.65 8.74
CA ASN A 144 -1.44 19.67 7.87
C ASN A 144 -1.91 19.48 6.40
N ASN A 145 -2.96 20.24 6.03
CA ASN A 145 -3.52 20.23 4.68
C ASN A 145 -2.50 20.55 3.57
N PHE A 146 -1.44 21.30 3.86
CA PHE A 146 -0.42 21.64 2.86
C PHE A 146 0.45 20.43 2.53
N THR A 147 0.89 19.68 3.53
CA THR A 147 1.77 18.51 3.35
C THR A 147 1.17 17.47 2.39
N ALA A 148 -0.06 17.02 2.66
CA ALA A 148 -0.71 16.00 1.84
C ALA A 148 -0.99 16.48 0.41
N LYS A 149 -1.33 17.77 0.25
CA LYS A 149 -1.57 18.39 -1.06
C LYS A 149 -0.27 18.52 -1.85
N THR A 150 0.80 19.05 -1.25
CA THR A 150 2.11 19.20 -1.89
C THR A 150 2.66 17.84 -2.34
N LEU A 151 2.56 16.81 -1.50
CA LEU A 151 2.96 15.45 -1.88
C LEU A 151 2.11 14.90 -3.03
N GLY A 152 0.80 15.16 -3.02
CA GLY A 152 -0.11 14.81 -4.10
C GLY A 152 0.29 15.47 -5.42
N GLU A 153 0.51 16.78 -5.43
CA GLU A 153 0.89 17.54 -6.62
C GLU A 153 2.26 17.10 -7.18
N LEU A 154 3.28 16.93 -6.32
CA LEU A 154 4.63 16.52 -6.73
C LEU A 154 4.69 15.12 -7.36
N THR A 155 3.73 14.27 -7.05
CA THR A 155 3.70 12.86 -7.47
C THR A 155 2.59 12.57 -8.46
N ASN A 156 1.90 13.61 -8.94
CA ASN A 156 0.71 13.49 -9.78
C ASN A 156 -0.35 12.53 -9.17
N TYR A 157 -0.57 12.64 -7.87
CA TYR A 157 -1.49 11.84 -7.06
C TYR A 157 -1.25 10.32 -7.12
N ASN A 158 -0.05 9.90 -7.54
CA ASN A 158 0.32 8.49 -7.51
C ASN A 158 0.61 8.05 -6.08
N ILE A 159 -0.30 7.27 -5.49
CA ILE A 159 -0.20 6.81 -4.09
C ILE A 159 1.12 6.07 -3.80
N ARG A 160 1.64 5.27 -4.73
CA ARG A 160 2.91 4.55 -4.54
C ARG A 160 4.08 5.54 -4.42
N SER A 161 4.13 6.54 -5.31
CA SER A 161 5.13 7.60 -5.27
C SER A 161 4.99 8.46 -4.00
N ILE A 162 3.77 8.80 -3.59
CA ILE A 162 3.49 9.53 -2.34
C ILE A 162 4.05 8.76 -1.14
N MET A 163 3.77 7.46 -1.05
CA MET A 163 4.25 6.64 0.06
C MET A 163 5.77 6.54 0.09
N ASN A 164 6.41 6.44 -1.08
CA ASN A 164 7.87 6.43 -1.18
C ASN A 164 8.47 7.77 -0.74
N LEU A 165 7.89 8.88 -1.18
CA LEU A 165 8.34 10.23 -0.82
C LEU A 165 8.16 10.50 0.68
N SER A 166 7.03 10.06 1.23
CA SER A 166 6.74 10.17 2.67
C SER A 166 7.70 9.33 3.50
N LYS A 167 8.01 8.11 3.06
CA LYS A 167 9.05 7.28 3.69
C LYS A 167 10.38 8.05 3.72
N ARG A 168 10.81 8.62 2.60
CA ARG A 168 12.06 9.39 2.48
C ARG A 168 12.10 10.63 3.38
N ILE A 169 10.95 11.26 3.62
CA ILE A 169 10.82 12.39 4.56
C ILE A 169 10.95 11.90 6.01
N ILE A 170 10.21 10.84 6.36
CA ILE A 170 10.22 10.26 7.71
C ILE A 170 11.61 9.73 8.09
N THR A 171 12.35 9.16 7.13
CA THR A 171 13.71 8.66 7.34
C THR A 171 14.79 9.73 7.18
N SER A 172 14.42 10.97 6.86
CA SER A 172 15.39 12.05 6.64
C SER A 172 16.14 12.39 7.93
N PRO A 173 17.47 12.63 7.86
CA PRO A 173 18.25 13.07 9.02
C PRO A 173 17.82 14.45 9.55
N VAL A 174 17.11 15.24 8.75
CA VAL A 174 16.50 16.52 9.16
C VAL A 174 15.35 16.29 10.15
N MET A 175 14.68 15.15 10.04
CA MET A 175 13.50 14.78 10.80
C MET A 175 13.90 13.89 11.97
N ARG A 176 14.69 14.44 12.90
CA ARG A 176 15.15 13.71 14.07
C ARG A 176 13.98 13.33 14.97
N ILE A 177 14.04 12.12 15.52
CA ILE A 177 13.04 11.62 16.49
C ILE A 177 12.92 12.57 17.68
N GLU A 178 14.01 13.18 18.14
CA GLU A 178 14.01 14.17 19.23
C GLU A 178 13.12 15.38 18.91
N ASP A 179 13.15 15.87 17.67
CA ASP A 179 12.40 17.04 17.25
C ASP A 179 10.90 16.71 17.06
N LEU A 180 10.61 15.47 16.64
CA LEU A 180 9.24 14.93 16.57
C LEU A 180 8.64 14.78 17.98
N ILE A 181 9.43 14.31 18.95
CA ILE A 181 9.01 14.20 20.36
C ILE A 181 8.82 15.59 20.99
N ALA A 182 9.72 16.53 20.72
CA ALA A 182 9.61 17.89 21.23
C ALA A 182 8.34 18.59 20.74
N SER A 183 8.06 18.53 19.43
CA SER A 183 6.84 19.06 18.80
C SER A 183 5.56 18.53 19.45
N TYR A 184 5.55 17.26 19.83
CA TYR A 184 4.42 16.66 20.54
C TYR A 184 4.27 17.17 21.97
N ILE A 185 5.37 17.27 22.73
CA ILE A 185 5.35 17.74 24.13
C ILE A 185 4.94 19.21 24.20
N THR A 186 5.36 20.02 23.22
CA THR A 186 5.06 21.45 23.17
C THR A 186 3.73 21.77 22.48
N GLU A 187 3.05 20.77 21.90
CA GLU A 187 1.89 20.93 21.00
C GLU A 187 2.15 21.86 19.80
N GLU A 188 3.43 22.17 19.52
CA GLU A 188 3.79 23.02 18.40
C GLU A 188 4.02 22.16 17.16
N PRO A 189 3.24 22.34 16.08
CA PRO A 189 3.39 21.53 14.88
C PRO A 189 4.75 21.73 14.23
N ILE A 190 5.30 20.67 13.65
CA ILE A 190 6.53 20.78 12.85
C ILE A 190 6.33 21.80 11.74
N SER A 191 7.26 22.74 11.63
CA SER A 191 7.20 23.79 10.62
C SER A 191 7.22 23.20 9.21
N TYR A 192 6.42 23.80 8.32
CA TYR A 192 6.41 23.44 6.90
C TYR A 192 7.79 23.60 6.24
N SER A 193 8.61 24.55 6.71
CA SER A 193 9.99 24.72 6.23
C SER A 193 10.87 23.50 6.53
N LYS A 194 10.72 22.89 7.71
CA LYS A 194 11.45 21.69 8.09
C LYS A 194 10.99 20.47 7.30
N PHE A 195 9.70 20.39 7.00
CA PHE A 195 9.15 19.39 6.09
C PHE A 195 9.75 19.51 4.68
N ILE A 196 9.84 20.73 4.13
CA ILE A 196 10.46 20.97 2.81
C ILE A 196 11.96 20.65 2.83
N ASP A 197 12.68 21.01 3.89
CA ASP A 197 14.10 20.67 4.02
C ASP A 197 14.31 19.14 4.09
N ALA A 198 13.45 18.43 4.82
CA ALA A 198 13.46 16.96 4.85
C ALA A 198 13.11 16.33 3.49
N LEU A 199 12.18 16.93 2.73
CA LEU A 199 11.84 16.51 1.37
C LEU A 199 13.01 16.68 0.39
N ILE A 200 13.70 17.83 0.46
CA ILE A 200 14.82 18.17 -0.42
C ILE A 200 16.03 17.29 -0.07
N ARG A 201 16.40 17.23 1.22
CA ARG A 201 17.58 16.49 1.66
C ARG A 201 17.36 14.97 1.62
N GLY A 202 16.18 14.47 1.98
CA GLY A 202 15.84 13.04 1.94
C GLY A 202 16.95 12.14 2.49
N ASP A 203 17.21 10.98 1.85
CA ASP A 203 18.33 10.07 2.19
C ASP A 203 19.71 10.66 1.83
N TYR A 204 20.14 11.70 2.53
CA TYR A 204 21.46 12.32 2.34
C TYR A 204 22.64 11.40 2.75
N GLU A 205 22.36 10.27 3.43
CA GLU A 205 23.36 9.23 3.73
C GLU A 205 23.89 8.53 2.46
N ALA A 206 23.16 8.56 1.33
CA ALA A 206 23.66 8.04 0.05
C ALA A 206 24.74 8.94 -0.60
N TYR A 207 24.93 10.17 -0.10
CA TYR A 207 25.91 11.15 -0.57
C TYR A 207 27.02 11.42 0.45
N ARG A 208 27.31 10.49 1.36
CA ARG A 208 28.67 10.38 1.93
C ARG A 208 29.60 9.89 0.82
N ILE A 209 29.91 10.79 -0.11
CA ILE A 209 31.07 10.69 -0.97
C ILE A 209 32.24 10.36 -0.05
N SER A 210 32.89 9.24 -0.37
CA SER A 210 34.18 8.84 0.15
C SER A 210 35.05 10.06 0.40
N THR A 211 35.35 10.32 1.67
CA THR A 211 36.48 11.17 2.04
C THR A 211 37.72 10.53 1.40
N GLY A 212 38.16 11.12 0.29
CA GLY A 212 39.26 10.62 -0.52
C GLY A 212 39.87 11.76 -1.31
N MET A 213 40.80 12.45 -0.65
CA MET A 213 41.80 13.38 -1.18
C MET A 213 41.32 14.73 -1.74
N ILE A 214 41.53 15.74 -0.90
CA ILE A 214 42.26 16.95 -1.33
C ILE A 214 43.59 16.49 -1.94
N LEU A 215 43.94 16.95 -3.14
CA LEU A 215 45.31 17.30 -3.52
C LEU A 215 45.31 18.18 -4.79
N ALA A 216 46.08 19.28 -4.65
CA ALA A 216 46.40 20.38 -5.57
C ALA A 216 45.30 21.42 -5.85
#